data_AF-M2YDE4-F1
#
_entry.id   AF-M2YDE4-F1
#
_cell.length_a   1.000
_cell.length_b   1.000
_cell.length_c   1.000
_cell.angle_alpha   90.00
_cell.angle_beta   90.00
_cell.angle_gamma   90.00
#
_symmetry.space_group_name_H-M   'P 1'
#
loop_
_entity.id
_entity.type
_entity.pdbx_description
1 polymer ?
#
loop_
_entity_poly.entity_id
_entity_poly.type
_entity_poly.pdbx_seq_one_letter_code
_entity_poly.pdbx_strand_id
1 'polypeptide(L)' 'MGEQLGINPETLRNWVVQAEVDEGHRPGTTTSESQRLVELEKEVRELRRANSILRSASAFFAAELDRPQR' A
#
# COMPACT_ATOMS: atom_id res chain seq x y z
N MET A 1 -27.65 -23.22 5.06
CA MET A 1 -26.33 -23.02 4.45
C MET A 1 -25.38 -22.19 5.34
N GLY A 2 -25.67 -20.94 5.72
CA GLY A 2 -24.78 -20.15 6.59
C GLY A 2 -24.67 -20.63 8.05
N GLU A 3 -25.81 -20.94 8.68
CA GLU A 3 -25.84 -21.48 10.06
C GLU A 3 -25.18 -22.86 10.17
N GLN A 4 -25.14 -23.63 9.08
CA GLN A 4 -24.52 -24.97 9.04
C GLN A 4 -22.98 -24.93 9.00
N LEU A 5 -22.38 -23.77 8.76
CA LEU A 5 -20.93 -23.58 8.69
C LEU A 5 -20.35 -22.77 9.87
N GLY A 6 -21.20 -22.34 10.81
CA GLY A 6 -20.78 -21.47 11.92
C GLY A 6 -20.32 -20.06 11.48
N ILE A 7 -20.58 -19.68 10.23
CA ILE A 7 -20.23 -18.37 9.70
C ILE A 7 -21.37 -17.41 10.00
N ASN A 8 -21.04 -16.25 10.58
CA ASN A 8 -22.02 -15.19 10.81
C ASN A 8 -22.70 -14.82 9.47
N PRO A 9 -24.04 -14.83 9.39
CA PRO A 9 -24.78 -14.46 8.18
C PRO A 9 -24.38 -13.11 7.58
N GLU A 10 -23.94 -12.17 8.41
CA GLU A 10 -23.43 -10.86 7.98
C GLU A 10 -22.11 -10.95 7.22
N THR A 11 -21.19 -11.84 7.64
CA THR A 11 -19.93 -12.10 6.92
C THR A 11 -20.20 -12.61 5.51
N LEU A 12 -21.15 -13.55 5.37
CA LEU A 12 -21.54 -14.07 4.06
C LEU A 12 -22.14 -12.98 3.17
N ARG A 13 -23.01 -12.12 3.73
CA ARG A 13 -23.55 -10.98 2.99
C ARG A 13 -22.45 -10.04 2.50
N ASN A 14 -21.47 -9.73 3.35
CA ASN A 14 -20.37 -8.86 2.98
C ASN A 14 -19.53 -9.45 1.83
N TRP A 15 -19.27 -10.76 1.84
CA TRP A 15 -18.58 -11.42 0.74
C TRP A 15 -19.35 -11.39 -0.57
N VAL A 16 -20.67 -11.60 -0.53
CA VAL A 16 -21.51 -11.50 -1.73
C VAL A 16 -21.48 -10.08 -2.28
N VAL A 17 -21.60 -9.06 -1.42
CA VAL A 17 -21.50 -7.66 -1.84
C VAL A 17 -20.14 -7.34 -2.45
N GLN A 18 -19.04 -7.82 -1.85
CA GLN A 18 -17.71 -7.63 -2.41
C GLN A 18 -17.53 -8.34 -3.75
N ALA A 19 -18.08 -9.54 -3.91
CA ALA A 19 -18.05 -10.25 -5.19
C ALA A 19 -18.83 -9.50 -6.28
N GLU A 20 -20.00 -8.94 -5.97
CA GLU A 20 -20.74 -8.08 -6.90
C GLU A 20 -19.94 -6.83 -7.30
N VAL A 21 -19.16 -6.26 -6.38
CA VAL A 21 -18.25 -5.14 -6.67
C VAL A 21 -17.08 -5.58 -7.55
N ASP A 22 -16.45 -6.70 -7.24
CA ASP A 22 -15.32 -7.25 -7.98
C ASP A 22 -15.72 -7.64 -9.42
N GLU A 23 -16.95 -8.08 -9.63
CA GLU A 23 -17.52 -8.38 -10.95
C GLU A 23 -18.08 -7.15 -11.68
N GLY A 24 -18.14 -5.99 -11.03
CA GLY A 24 -18.67 -4.74 -11.60
C GLY A 24 -20.19 -4.66 -11.66
N HIS A 25 -20.91 -5.57 -11.00
CA HIS A 25 -22.36 -5.54 -10.84
C HIS A 25 -22.82 -4.46 -9.85
N ARG A 26 -21.93 -4.00 -8.97
CA ARG A 26 -22.19 -2.95 -7.98
C ARG A 26 -21.03 -1.95 -7.94
N PRO A 27 -21.28 -0.64 -7.77
CA PRO A 27 -20.21 0.32 -7.52
C PRO A 27 -19.49 0.03 -6.19
N GLY A 28 -18.18 0.14 -6.19
CA GLY A 28 -17.33 0.00 -5.02
C GLY A 28 -15.87 -0.13 -5.42
N THR A 29 -14.98 -0.17 -4.43
CA THR A 29 -13.57 -0.48 -4.67
C THR A 29 -13.41 -1.99 -4.75
N THR A 30 -12.85 -2.45 -5.85
CA THR A 30 -12.56 -3.88 -6.01
C THR A 30 -11.46 -4.33 -5.05
N THR A 31 -11.43 -5.63 -4.77
CA THR A 31 -10.36 -6.26 -4.00
C THR A 31 -8.99 -6.01 -4.66
N SER A 32 -8.93 -6.05 -6.00
CA SER A 32 -7.70 -5.81 -6.77
C SER A 32 -7.19 -4.37 -6.64
N GLU A 33 -8.08 -3.38 -6.74
CA GLU A 33 -7.73 -1.97 -6.55
C GLU A 33 -7.21 -1.71 -5.13
N SER A 34 -7.88 -2.28 -4.13
CA SER A 34 -7.47 -2.18 -2.73
C SER A 34 -6.07 -2.76 -2.51
N GLN A 35 -5.79 -3.94 -3.07
CA GLN A 35 -4.45 -4.56 -3.00
C GLN A 35 -3.40 -3.69 -3.70
N ARG A 36 -3.71 -3.16 -4.88
CA ARG A 36 -2.79 -2.29 -5.61
C ARG A 36 -2.45 -1.02 -4.84
N LEU A 37 -3.44 -0.42 -4.17
CA LEU A 37 -3.21 0.75 -3.32
C LEU A 37 -2.23 0.43 -2.18
N VAL A 38 -2.41 -0.70 -1.50
CA VAL A 38 -1.50 -1.12 -0.41
C VAL A 38 -0.06 -1.32 -0.91
N GLU A 39 0.12 -1.97 -2.06
CA GLU A 39 1.45 -2.15 -2.64
C GLU A 39 2.08 -0.82 -3.06
N LEU A 40 1.30 0.09 -3.65
CA LEU A 40 1.78 1.43 -4.00
C LEU A 40 2.17 2.24 -2.76
N GLU A 41 1.38 2.20 -1.69
CA GLU A 41 1.72 2.88 -0.43
C GLU A 41 3.02 2.36 0.18
N LYS A 42 3.25 1.04 0.10
CA LYS A 42 4.47 0.40 0.54
C LYS A 42 5.66 0.83 -0.33
N GLU A 43 5.53 0.81 -1.65
CA GLU A 43 6.57 1.26 -2.57
C GLU A 43 6.93 2.74 -2.33
N VAL A 44 5.93 3.61 -2.22
CA VAL A 44 6.13 5.04 -1.92
C VAL A 44 6.88 5.23 -0.60
N ARG A 45 6.58 4.44 0.43
CA ARG A 45 7.29 4.49 1.72
C ARG A 45 8.77 4.13 1.56
N GLU A 46 9.07 3.05 0.85
CA GLU A 46 10.45 2.62 0.61
C GLU A 46 11.22 3.63 -0.24
N LEU A 47 10.60 4.16 -1.31
CA LEU A 47 11.19 5.20 -2.14
C LEU A 47 11.51 6.47 -1.34
N ARG A 48 10.60 6.90 -0.46
CA ARG A 48 10.86 8.05 0.43
C ARG A 48 12.02 7.79 1.38
N ARG A 49 12.11 6.58 1.95
CA ARG A 49 13.22 6.18 2.81
C ARG A 49 14.55 6.19 2.05
N ALA A 50 14.60 5.57 0.88
CA ALA A 50 15.78 5.56 0.03
C ALA A 50 16.21 6.98 -0.37
N ASN A 51 15.25 7.83 -0.77
CA ASN A 51 15.52 9.21 -1.14
C ASN A 51 16.10 10.01 0.04
N SER A 52 15.58 9.81 1.26
CA SER A 52 16.13 10.43 2.46
C SER A 52 17.60 10.05 2.70
N ILE A 53 17.95 8.78 2.55
CA ILE A 53 19.32 8.30 2.71
C ILE A 53 20.23 8.94 1.67
N LEU A 54 19.81 8.94 0.40
CA LEU A 54 20.58 9.53 -0.69
C LEU A 54 20.79 11.03 -0.51
N ARG A 55 19.77 11.77 -0.07
CA ARG A 55 19.89 13.20 0.25
C ARG A 55 20.88 13.44 1.38
N SER A 56 20.81 12.67 2.45
CA SER A 56 21.75 12.78 3.58
C SER A 56 23.19 12.48 3.16
N ALA A 57 23.40 11.42 2.37
CA ALA A 57 24.71 11.10 1.83
C ALA A 57 25.25 12.21 0.91
N SER A 58 24.40 12.72 0.02
CA SER A 58 24.78 13.82 -0.88
C SER A 58 25.17 15.08 -0.12
N ALA A 59 24.42 15.43 0.93
CA ALA A 59 24.74 16.56 1.79
C ALA A 59 26.07 16.36 2.55
N PHE A 60 26.32 15.15 3.06
CA PHE A 60 27.58 14.81 3.71
C PHE A 60 28.78 14.98 2.76
N PHE A 61 28.70 14.43 1.54
CA PHE A 61 29.79 14.55 0.57
C PHE A 61 30.00 15.98 0.08
N ALA A 62 28.93 16.75 -0.14
CA ALA A 62 29.04 18.15 -0.49
C ALA A 62 29.77 18.96 0.60
N ALA A 63 29.48 18.70 1.87
CA ALA A 63 30.15 19.37 2.99
C ALA A 63 31.64 18.98 3.12
N GLU A 64 32.00 17.73 2.80
CA GLU A 64 33.39 17.28 2.81
C GLU A 64 34.20 17.91 1.67
N LEU A 65 33.60 18.06 0.48
CA LEU A 65 34.24 18.71 -0.68
C LEU A 65 34.52 20.21 -0.44
N ASP A 66 33.68 20.88 0.34
CA ASP A 66 33.80 22.31 0.65
C ASP A 66 34.83 22.60 1.75
N ARG A 67 35.40 21.57 2.39
CA ARG A 67 36.48 21.71 3.37
C ARG A 67 37.83 21.81 2.65
N PRO A 68 38.58 22.92 2.83
CA PRO A 68 39.92 23.02 2.24
C PRO A 68 40.83 21.96 2.85
N GLN A 69 41.40 21.12 1.99
CA GLN A 69 42.45 20.16 2.33
C GLN A 69 43.66 20.99 2.83
N ARG A 70 43.98 20.89 4.11
CA ARG A 70 45.12 21.58 4.74
C ARG A 70 46.38 20.75 4.65
#